data_AF-A0A7X8X5C0-F1
#
_entry.id   AF-A0A7X8X5C0-F1
#
_cell.length_a   1.000
_cell.length_b   1.000
_cell.length_c   1.000
_cell.angle_alpha   90.00
_cell.angle_beta   90.00
_cell.angle_gamma   90.00
#
_symmetry.space_group_name_H-M   'P 1'
#
loop_
_entity.id
_entity.type
_entity.pdbx_description
1 polymer ?
#
loop_
_entity_poly.entity_id
_entity_poly.type
_entity_poly.pdbx_seq_one_letter_code
_entity_poly.pdbx_strand_id
1 'polypeptide(L)'
;GGLLRLDGRVIAFTMCDKISDTIYDIHIEKAFGEIQGAYQMINREFAAFIQEKYPEIIYVNREEDMGYEGLRKAKLSYYPVRMEEKYLARYIKDHHKNES
;
A
#
# COMPACT_ATOMS: atom_id res chain seq x y z
N GLY A 1 6.74 0.70 -11.08
CA GLY A 1 7.02 -0.51 -10.30
C GLY A 1 8.51 -0.80 -10.27
N GLY A 2 8.92 -1.85 -9.57
CA GLY A 2 10.32 -2.23 -9.38
C GLY A 2 10.50 -3.73 -9.19
N LEU A 3 11.72 -4.21 -9.42
CA LEU A 3 12.13 -5.61 -9.26
C LEU A 3 13.40 -5.67 -8.42
N LEU A 4 13.43 -6.57 -7.45
CA LEU A 4 14.63 -6.90 -6.69
C LEU A 4 15.18 -8.24 -7.19
N ARG A 5 16.50 -8.29 -7.43
CA ARG A 5 17.18 -9.51 -7.86
C ARG A 5 18.28 -9.93 -6.90
N LEU A 6 18.43 -11.23 -6.72
CA LEU A 6 19.56 -11.87 -6.05
C LEU A 6 20.13 -12.91 -7.01
N ASP A 7 21.43 -12.82 -7.31
CA ASP A 7 22.12 -13.69 -8.27
C ASP A 7 21.40 -13.81 -9.62
N GLY A 8 20.91 -12.67 -10.12
CA GLY A 8 20.19 -12.57 -11.40
C GLY A 8 18.73 -13.04 -11.37
N ARG A 9 18.27 -13.70 -10.30
CA ARG A 9 16.87 -14.16 -10.13
C ARG A 9 16.03 -13.10 -9.46
N VAL A 10 14.81 -12.91 -9.95
CA VAL A 10 13.83 -12.01 -9.31
C VAL A 10 13.37 -12.62 -8.00
N ILE A 11 13.48 -11.86 -6.91
CA ILE A 11 13.10 -12.29 -5.56
C ILE A 11 11.99 -11.44 -4.93
N ALA A 12 11.75 -10.24 -5.48
CA ALA A 12 10.65 -9.39 -5.08
C ALA A 12 10.25 -8.45 -6.23
N PHE A 13 9.00 -8.00 -6.21
CA PHE A 13 8.50 -6.98 -7.13
C PHE A 13 7.46 -6.09 -6.48
N THR A 14 7.31 -4.89 -7.04
CA THR A 14 6.28 -3.93 -6.65
C THR A 14 5.62 -3.28 -7.87
N MET A 15 4.30 -3.09 -7.81
CA MET A 15 3.49 -2.41 -8.81
C MET A 15 2.61 -1.35 -8.13
N CYS A 16 2.48 -0.21 -8.79
CA CYS A 16 2.18 1.04 -8.13
C CYS A 16 1.84 2.12 -9.16
N ASP A 17 1.07 3.13 -8.75
CA ASP A 17 0.71 4.27 -9.60
C ASP A 17 0.65 5.58 -8.80
N LYS A 18 0.78 6.72 -9.50
CA LYS A 18 0.60 8.05 -8.89
C LYS A 18 -0.90 8.37 -8.89
N ILE A 19 -1.48 8.52 -7.70
CA ILE A 19 -2.94 8.74 -7.54
C ILE A 19 -3.31 10.21 -7.28
N SER A 20 -2.32 11.04 -6.93
CA SER A 20 -2.48 12.50 -6.88
C SER A 20 -1.12 13.19 -7.04
N ASP A 21 -1.11 14.52 -7.07
CA ASP A 21 0.13 15.30 -7.14
C ASP A 21 1.10 15.03 -5.99
N THR A 22 0.60 14.55 -4.84
CA THR A 22 1.38 14.35 -3.62
C THR A 22 1.34 12.92 -3.07
N ILE A 23 0.60 12.00 -3.69
CA ILE A 23 0.40 10.63 -3.19
C ILE A 23 0.74 9.59 -4.26
N TYR A 24 1.56 8.62 -3.86
CA TYR A 24 1.89 7.43 -4.63
C TYR A 24 1.28 6.20 -3.98
N ASP A 25 0.71 5.29 -4.75
CA ASP A 25 0.02 4.10 -4.23
C ASP A 25 0.73 2.82 -4.66
N ILE A 26 0.99 1.93 -3.70
CA ILE A 26 1.60 0.62 -3.93
C ILE A 26 0.49 -0.43 -3.89
N HIS A 27 -0.07 -0.73 -5.07
CA HIS A 27 -1.13 -1.72 -5.23
C HIS A 27 -0.68 -3.14 -4.87
N ILE A 28 0.53 -3.53 -5.29
CA ILE A 28 1.06 -4.88 -5.09
C ILE A 28 2.52 -4.81 -4.69
N GLU A 29 2.85 -5.48 -3.59
CA GLU A 29 4.23 -5.75 -3.16
C GLU A 29 4.32 -7.23 -2.79
N LYS A 30 5.22 -7.96 -3.44
CA LYS A 30 5.43 -9.39 -3.23
C LYS A 30 6.91 -9.73 -3.21
N ALA A 31 7.30 -10.60 -2.29
CA ALA A 31 8.64 -11.15 -2.18
C ALA A 31 8.58 -12.59 -1.68
N PHE A 32 9.66 -13.34 -1.91
CA PHE A 32 9.83 -14.67 -1.33
C PHE A 32 10.02 -14.57 0.18
N GLY A 33 9.14 -15.24 0.96
CA GLY A 33 9.13 -15.16 2.42
C GLY A 33 10.28 -15.91 3.08
N GLU A 34 10.86 -16.88 2.38
CA GLU A 34 12.06 -17.61 2.76
C GLU A 34 13.33 -16.76 2.69
N ILE A 35 13.30 -15.65 1.95
CA ILE A 35 14.42 -14.71 1.87
C ILE A 35 14.22 -13.63 2.90
N GLN A 36 14.87 -13.81 4.05
CA GLN A 36 14.85 -12.85 5.14
C GLN A 36 15.30 -11.46 4.64
N GLY A 37 14.45 -10.45 4.85
CA GLY A 37 14.75 -9.08 4.45
C GLY A 37 14.24 -8.68 3.06
N ALA A 38 13.75 -9.60 2.23
CA ALA A 38 13.36 -9.29 0.85
C ALA A 38 12.21 -8.26 0.77
N TYR A 39 11.18 -8.41 1.62
CA TYR A 39 10.09 -7.43 1.74
C TYR A 39 10.59 -6.06 2.22
N GLN A 40 11.47 -6.04 3.21
CA GLN A 40 12.03 -4.80 3.74
C GLN A 40 12.88 -4.07 2.69
N MET A 41 13.65 -4.82 1.92
CA MET A 41 14.53 -4.30 0.89
C MET A 41 13.74 -3.71 -0.27
N ILE A 42 12.82 -4.46 -0.89
CA ILE A 42 12.02 -3.92 -2.00
C ILE A 42 11.26 -2.66 -1.58
N ASN A 43 10.74 -2.64 -0.35
CA ASN A 43 10.03 -1.48 0.16
C ASN A 43 10.93 -0.26 0.33
N ARG A 44 12.10 -0.42 0.96
CA ARG A 44 13.08 0.65 1.17
C ARG A 44 13.58 1.22 -0.16
N GLU A 45 14.03 0.36 -1.06
CA GLU A 45 14.60 0.78 -2.34
C GLU A 45 13.54 1.47 -3.21
N PHE A 46 12.30 0.98 -3.18
CA PHE A 46 11.23 1.61 -3.92
C PHE A 46 10.82 2.96 -3.32
N ALA A 47 10.81 3.12 -1.99
CA ALA A 47 10.57 4.40 -1.35
C ALA A 47 11.67 5.44 -1.68
N ALA A 48 12.94 5.02 -1.68
CA ALA A 48 14.06 5.87 -2.07
C ALA A 48 13.93 6.32 -3.54
N PHE A 49 13.58 5.38 -4.43
CA PHE A 49 13.31 5.68 -5.84
C PHE A 49 12.17 6.68 -6.03
N ILE A 50 11.07 6.56 -5.28
CA ILE A 50 9.96 7.52 -5.35
C ILE A 50 10.45 8.91 -4.94
N GLN A 51 11.18 9.03 -3.82
CA GLN A 51 11.69 10.34 -3.36
C GLN A 51 12.64 11.00 -4.36
N GLU A 52 13.51 10.21 -5.00
CA GLU A 52 14.45 10.74 -6.01
C GLU A 52 13.72 11.16 -7.29
N LYS A 53 12.81 10.32 -7.78
CA LYS A 53 12.18 10.51 -9.08
C LYS A 53 10.99 11.48 -9.04
N TYR A 54 10.27 11.51 -7.93
CA TYR A 54 9.04 12.27 -7.73
C TYR A 54 9.09 13.03 -6.40
N PRO A 55 9.95 14.06 -6.28
CA PRO A 55 10.15 14.80 -5.03
C PRO A 55 8.90 15.54 -4.55
N GLU A 56 7.89 15.74 -5.41
CA GLU A 56 6.59 16.29 -5.05
C GLU A 56 5.71 15.32 -4.24
N ILE A 57 6.03 14.02 -4.25
CA ILE A 57 5.31 13.01 -3.49
C ILE A 57 5.67 13.12 -2.02
N ILE A 58 4.65 13.31 -1.19
CA ILE A 58 4.77 13.46 0.27
C ILE A 58 4.34 12.16 0.96
N TYR A 59 3.38 11.44 0.38
CA TYR A 59 2.79 10.25 0.98
C TYR A 59 2.89 9.04 0.06
N VAL A 60 3.19 7.89 0.67
CA VAL A 60 3.10 6.59 0.02
C VAL A 60 1.99 5.80 0.69
N ASN A 61 0.91 5.53 -0.05
CA ASN A 61 -0.12 4.60 0.36
C ASN A 61 0.38 3.16 0.12
N ARG A 62 0.28 2.32 1.15
CA ARG A 62 0.70 0.90 1.12
C ARG A 62 -0.48 -0.06 1.23
N GLU A 63 -1.68 0.40 0.89
CA GLU A 63 -2.93 -0.38 0.91
C GLU A 63 -3.30 -0.94 2.30
N GLU A 64 -4.38 -1.74 2.38
CA GLU A 64 -4.91 -2.27 3.63
C GLU A 64 -4.23 -3.58 4.10
N ASP A 65 -4.34 -3.88 5.39
CA ASP A 65 -3.80 -5.11 6.00
C ASP A 65 -4.73 -6.33 5.87
N MET A 66 -5.90 -6.15 5.24
CA MET A 66 -6.97 -7.15 5.07
C MET A 66 -7.37 -7.86 6.37
N GLY A 67 -7.12 -7.25 7.54
CA GLY A 67 -7.38 -7.85 8.85
C GLY A 67 -6.37 -8.91 9.30
N TYR A 68 -5.28 -9.13 8.56
CA TYR A 68 -4.23 -10.06 8.98
C TYR A 68 -3.28 -9.41 9.97
N GLU A 69 -3.27 -9.89 11.22
CA GLU A 69 -2.48 -9.29 12.32
C GLU A 69 -0.98 -9.19 11.99
N GLY A 70 -0.40 -10.23 11.39
CA GLY A 70 1.00 -10.23 10.96
C GLY A 70 1.28 -9.16 9.91
N LEU A 71 0.37 -8.97 8.96
CA LEU A 71 0.48 -7.93 7.94
C LEU A 71 0.30 -6.53 8.55
N ARG A 72 -0.65 -6.38 9.47
CA ARG A 72 -0.86 -5.13 10.22
C ARG A 72 0.40 -4.74 10.99
N LYS A 73 1.01 -5.68 11.72
CA LYS A 73 2.26 -5.45 12.46
C LYS A 73 3.40 -5.04 11.52
N ALA A 74 3.53 -5.69 10.37
CA ALA A 74 4.52 -5.34 9.36
C ALA A 74 4.30 -3.94 8.77
N LYS A 75 3.06 -3.49 8.57
CA LYS A 75 2.78 -2.12 8.10
C LYS A 75 3.03 -1.08 9.19
N LEU A 76 2.64 -1.36 10.42
CA LEU A 76 2.86 -0.48 11.57
C LEU A 76 4.35 -0.29 11.90
N SER A 77 5.21 -1.27 11.61
CA SER A 77 6.65 -1.13 11.86
C SER A 77 7.34 -0.06 10.99
N TYR A 78 6.66 0.46 9.97
CA TYR A 78 7.13 1.59 9.17
C TYR A 78 6.62 2.96 9.69
N TYR A 79 6.00 2.99 10.87
CA TYR A 79 5.52 4.21 11.52
C TYR A 79 4.65 5.07 10.59
N PRO A 80 3.50 4.53 10.10
CA PRO A 80 2.65 5.27 9.17
C PRO A 80 2.16 6.56 9.82
N VAL A 81 2.24 7.66 9.07
CA VAL A 81 1.73 8.97 9.49
C VAL A 81 0.22 8.91 9.75
N ARG A 82 -0.52 8.12 8.95
CA ARG A 82 -1.98 7.95 9.05
C ARG A 82 -2.38 6.52 8.71
N MET A 83 -3.46 6.07 9.36
CA MET A 83 -4.21 4.86 9.02
C MET A 83 -5.62 5.31 8.62
N GLU A 84 -5.95 5.21 7.34
CA GLU A 84 -7.25 5.68 6.83
C GLU A 84 -8.35 4.65 7.06
N GLU A 85 -9.52 5.10 7.52
CA GLU A 85 -10.71 4.29 7.64
C GLU A 85 -11.47 4.26 6.30
N LYS A 86 -11.80 3.06 5.82
CA LYS A 86 -12.63 2.86 4.63
C LYS A 86 -14.07 2.57 5.06
N TYR A 87 -15.03 3.29 4.47
CA TYR A 87 -16.45 3.13 4.79
C TYR A 87 -17.23 2.60 3.58
N LEU A 88 -18.26 1.80 3.85
CA LEU A 88 -19.25 1.39 2.86
C LEU A 88 -20.48 2.30 2.99
N ALA A 89 -20.73 3.12 1.98
CA ALA A 89 -21.93 3.95 1.93
C ALA A 89 -23.10 3.17 1.31
N ARG A 90 -24.26 3.18 1.98
CA ARG A 90 -25.51 2.62 1.47
C ARG A 90 -26.59 3.69 1.44
N TYR A 91 -27.16 3.94 0.26
CA TYR A 91 -28.35 4.77 0.15
C TYR A 91 -29.57 4.00 0.67
N ILE A 92 -30.31 4.62 1.59
CA ILE A 92 -31.57 4.10 2.12
C ILE A 92 -32.69 5.01 1.59
N LYS A 93 -33.63 4.46 0.82
CA LYS A 93 -34.85 5.17 0.45
C LYS A 93 -35.81 5.11 1.63
N ASP A 94 -36.20 6.26 2.16
CA ASP A 94 -37.32 6.35 3.08
C ASP A 94 -38.61 6.01 2.33
N HIS A 95 -39.25 4.91 2.73
CA HIS A 95 -40.66 4.73 2.44
C HIS A 95 -41.43 5.70 3.33
N HIS A 96 -41.76 6.88 2.78
CA HIS A 96 -42.90 7.64 3.30
C HIS A 96 -44.10 6.70 3.30
N LYS A 97 -44.50 6.24 4.50
CA LYS A 97 -45.84 5.70 4.75
C LYS A 97 -46.84 6.83 4.47
N ASN A 98 -47.27 6.92 3.21
CA ASN A 98 -48.61 7.35 2.91
C ASN A 98 -49.47 6.10 3.02
N GLU A 99 -50.26 6.02 4.08
CA GLU A 99 -51.55 5.32 4.07
C GLU A 99 -52.35 5.80 5.29
N SER A 100 -53.28 6.72 4.96
CA SER A 100 -54.64 6.94 5.50
C SER A 100 -54.90 6.82 7.00
#